data_AF-A0A7J4P170-F1
#
_entry.id   AF-A0A7J4P170-F1
#
_cell.length_a   1.000
_cell.length_b   1.000
_cell.length_c   1.000
_cell.angle_alpha   90.00
_cell.angle_beta   90.00
_cell.angle_gamma   90.00
#
_symmetry.space_group_name_H-M   'P 1'
#
loop_
_entity.id
_entity.type
_entity.pdbx_description
1 polymer ?
#
loop_
_entity_poly.entity_id
_entity_poly.type
_entity_poly.pdbx_seq_one_letter_code
_entity_poly.pdbx_strand_id
1 'polypeptide(L)'
;MIEIRFHGRGGQGAVTAVKILASAIYLEGKFTQAIPMYGTERRGAPVAAFCRVDDTRIRERDLVHEPDMVVVLDPLLNRSVDVTDGLKKGGLVIVNHPGAAKDTGLAGDFKVATVDATKIALDVIGRPITNTAILGAFAKATGLVKLESLAEAVKSELPARLIPTNVDAMKKAYEATNAPVDASGFKKAEIVKKTSTQPMISYSRNVSDWRVIRPVVDKAKCVGCKRCWVYCPETAISLVDNKAEINYDYCKGCGICSEECLVHAIKMEREEV
;
A
#
# COMPACT_ATOMS: atom_id res chain seq x y z
N MET A 1 6.40 17.96 -17.97
CA MET A 1 6.38 16.62 -17.36
C MET A 1 5.83 16.68 -15.95
N ILE A 2 4.88 15.81 -15.63
CA ILE A 2 4.39 15.51 -14.28
C ILE A 2 5.00 14.18 -13.86
N GLU A 3 5.56 14.11 -12.66
CA GLU A 3 6.15 12.89 -12.10
C GLU A 3 5.40 12.47 -10.84
N ILE A 4 5.01 11.20 -10.79
CA ILE A 4 4.16 10.64 -9.74
C ILE A 4 4.87 9.42 -9.15
N ARG A 5 4.97 9.39 -7.82
CA ARG A 5 5.57 8.26 -7.09
C ARG A 5 4.52 7.53 -6.26
N PHE A 6 4.37 6.24 -6.54
CA PHE A 6 3.52 5.33 -5.79
C PHE A 6 4.35 4.58 -4.76
N HIS A 7 3.85 4.54 -3.53
CA HIS A 7 4.40 3.79 -2.42
C HIS A 7 3.37 2.75 -1.96
N GLY A 8 3.82 1.55 -1.66
CA GLY A 8 2.97 0.52 -1.10
C GLY A 8 3.77 -0.62 -0.52
N ARG A 9 3.11 -1.74 -0.25
CA ARG A 9 3.75 -2.98 0.16
C ARG A 9 3.73 -4.01 -0.96
N GLY A 10 4.75 -4.86 -1.02
CA GLY A 10 4.80 -5.97 -1.96
C GLY A 10 3.50 -6.79 -1.86
N GLY A 11 2.77 -6.91 -2.96
CA GLY A 11 1.46 -7.57 -3.02
C GLY A 11 0.22 -6.66 -2.95
N GLN A 12 0.34 -5.36 -2.65
CA GLN A 12 -0.79 -4.42 -2.68
C GLN A 12 -1.09 -3.87 -4.08
N GLY A 13 -0.20 -4.09 -5.05
CA GLY A 13 -0.45 -3.77 -6.45
C GLY A 13 -0.01 -2.37 -6.90
N ALA A 14 0.97 -1.74 -6.25
CA ALA A 14 1.50 -0.42 -6.64
C ALA A 14 1.97 -0.37 -8.11
N VAL A 15 2.68 -1.39 -8.59
CA VAL A 15 3.11 -1.49 -9.99
C VAL A 15 1.91 -1.58 -10.94
N THR A 16 0.90 -2.38 -10.57
CA THR A 16 -0.33 -2.50 -11.36
C THR A 16 -1.10 -1.18 -11.39
N ALA A 17 -1.15 -0.44 -10.28
CA ALA A 17 -1.78 0.88 -10.24
C ALA A 17 -1.12 1.85 -11.22
N VAL A 18 0.22 1.88 -11.22
CA VAL A 18 1.00 2.73 -12.15
C VAL A 18 0.73 2.36 -13.61
N LYS A 19 0.66 1.07 -13.94
CA LYS A 19 0.34 0.62 -15.31
C LYS A 19 -1.07 1.07 -15.72
N ILE A 20 -2.07 0.84 -14.87
CA ILE A 20 -3.46 1.29 -15.13
C ILE A 20 -3.51 2.80 -15.32
N LEU A 21 -2.85 3.57 -14.46
CA LEU A 21 -2.82 5.03 -14.57
C LEU A 21 -2.16 5.49 -15.88
N ALA A 22 -1.00 4.92 -16.22
CA ALA A 22 -0.28 5.25 -17.44
C ALA A 22 -1.10 4.91 -18.69
N SER A 23 -1.75 3.74 -18.71
CA SER A 23 -2.64 3.33 -19.79
C SER A 23 -3.87 4.25 -19.89
N ALA A 24 -4.48 4.63 -18.77
CA ALA A 24 -5.64 5.53 -18.75
C ALA A 24 -5.32 6.93 -19.28
N ILE A 25 -4.20 7.51 -18.82
CA ILE A 25 -3.76 8.84 -19.27
C ILE A 25 -3.30 8.80 -20.74
N TYR A 26 -2.75 7.67 -21.20
CA TYR A 26 -2.43 7.47 -22.62
C TYR A 26 -3.69 7.45 -23.50
N LEU A 27 -4.80 6.85 -23.03
CA LEU A 27 -6.09 6.92 -23.73
C LEU A 27 -6.62 8.36 -23.87
N GLU A 28 -6.16 9.28 -23.03
CA GLU A 28 -6.47 10.71 -23.11
C GLU A 28 -5.50 11.50 -24.00
N GLY A 29 -4.59 10.82 -24.70
CA GLY A 29 -3.70 11.40 -25.71
C GLY A 29 -2.38 11.97 -25.16
N LYS A 30 -2.04 11.72 -23.89
CA LYS A 30 -0.75 12.12 -23.30
C LYS A 30 0.29 11.00 -23.46
N PHE A 31 1.57 11.36 -23.40
CA PHE A 31 2.65 10.38 -23.33
C PHE A 31 2.88 9.98 -21.88
N THR A 32 2.97 8.68 -21.63
CA THR A 32 3.15 8.14 -20.29
C THR A 32 4.32 7.17 -20.21
N GLN A 33 4.91 7.04 -19.02
CA GLN A 33 5.94 6.05 -18.72
C GLN A 33 5.64 5.42 -17.36
N ALA A 34 5.42 4.12 -17.33
CA ALA A 34 5.25 3.32 -16.13
C ALA A 34 6.58 2.65 -15.77
N ILE A 35 7.14 2.97 -14.60
CA ILE A 35 8.46 2.50 -14.16
C ILE A 35 8.28 1.70 -12.87
N PRO A 36 8.44 0.37 -12.90
CA PRO A 36 8.42 -0.42 -11.68
C PRO A 36 9.78 -0.32 -10.95
N MET A 37 9.76 -0.22 -9.63
CA MET A 37 10.95 -0.44 -8.80
C MET A 37 10.79 -1.77 -8.07
N TYR A 38 11.57 -2.77 -8.48
CA TYR A 38 11.68 -4.06 -7.80
C TYR A 38 13.15 -4.43 -7.64
N GLY A 39 13.46 -5.02 -6.50
CA GLY A 39 14.70 -5.69 -6.16
C GLY A 39 14.37 -7.06 -5.56
N THR A 40 14.98 -7.39 -4.42
CA THR A 40 14.78 -8.68 -3.74
C THR A 40 13.62 -8.67 -2.74
N GLU A 41 12.72 -7.69 -2.82
CA GLU A 41 11.65 -7.47 -1.86
C GLU A 41 10.61 -8.62 -1.87
N ARG A 42 10.34 -9.18 -0.69
CA ARG A 42 9.27 -10.16 -0.48
C ARG A 42 7.94 -9.45 -0.22
N ARG A 43 6.82 -10.17 -0.37
CA ARG A 43 5.46 -9.67 -0.02
C ARG A 43 5.47 -8.99 1.35
N GLY A 44 4.90 -7.79 1.45
CA GLY A 44 4.85 -6.95 2.66
C GLY A 44 5.92 -5.86 2.75
N ALA A 45 7.06 -6.02 2.05
CA ALA A 45 8.13 -5.03 2.07
C ALA A 45 7.70 -3.73 1.39
N PRO A 46 8.20 -2.55 1.84
CA PRO A 46 8.05 -1.30 1.13
C PRO A 46 8.49 -1.43 -0.33
N VAL A 47 7.64 -1.01 -1.25
CA VAL A 47 7.92 -0.96 -2.68
C VAL A 47 7.51 0.39 -3.24
N ALA A 48 8.23 0.84 -4.27
CA ALA A 48 7.90 2.03 -5.02
C ALA A 48 7.61 1.69 -6.48
N ALA A 49 6.83 2.54 -7.14
CA ALA A 49 6.65 2.54 -8.58
C ALA A 49 6.42 3.98 -9.04
N PHE A 50 6.73 4.29 -10.29
CA PHE A 50 6.70 5.66 -10.78
C PHE A 50 5.90 5.78 -12.06
N CYS A 51 5.17 6.88 -12.21
CA CYS A 51 4.49 7.25 -13.43
C CYS A 51 5.00 8.63 -13.87
N ARG A 52 5.37 8.77 -15.14
CA ARG A 52 5.60 10.07 -15.77
C ARG A 52 4.51 10.35 -16.79
N VAL A 53 4.10 11.61 -16.87
CA VAL A 53 3.10 12.09 -17.82
C VAL A 53 3.63 13.35 -18.49
N ASP A 54 3.54 13.42 -19.82
CA ASP A 54 3.95 14.60 -20.58
C ASP A 54 3.07 14.76 -21.83
N ASP A 55 3.05 15.97 -22.40
CA ASP A 55 2.43 16.27 -23.69
C ASP A 55 3.26 15.77 -24.87
N THR A 56 4.54 15.50 -24.62
CA THR A 56 5.52 15.07 -25.62
C THR A 56 6.19 13.77 -25.23
N ARG A 57 6.85 13.11 -26.20
CA ARG A 57 7.52 11.84 -25.95
C ARG A 57 8.58 11.96 -24.85
N ILE A 58 8.37 11.25 -23.75
CA ILE A 58 9.29 11.18 -22.63
C ILE A 58 10.58 10.45 -23.07
N ARG A 59 11.72 11.13 -22.89
CA ARG A 59 13.06 10.57 -23.16
C ARG A 59 13.88 10.34 -21.89
N GLU A 60 13.38 10.81 -20.75
CA GLU A 60 14.02 10.65 -19.45
C GLU A 60 14.12 9.16 -19.08
N ARG A 61 15.28 8.79 -18.51
CA ARG A 61 15.60 7.41 -18.15
C ARG A 61 15.97 7.24 -16.68
N ASP A 62 16.15 8.33 -15.96
CA ASP A 62 16.49 8.27 -14.54
C ASP A 62 15.27 7.90 -13.67
N LEU A 63 15.50 7.64 -12.38
CA LEU A 63 14.46 7.51 -11.37
C LEU A 63 13.78 8.86 -11.08
N VAL A 64 12.59 8.82 -10.49
CA VAL A 64 11.90 10.05 -10.04
C VAL A 64 12.41 10.43 -8.66
N HIS A 65 13.24 11.47 -8.61
CA HIS A 65 13.78 12.03 -7.37
C HIS A 65 12.84 13.08 -6.76
N GLU A 66 12.26 13.94 -7.59
CA GLU A 66 11.43 15.06 -7.16
C GLU A 66 9.99 14.93 -7.70
N PRO A 67 9.14 14.06 -7.11
CA PRO A 67 7.78 13.88 -7.61
C PRO A 67 6.93 15.15 -7.39
N ASP A 68 6.01 15.42 -8.32
CA ASP A 68 4.92 16.40 -8.14
C ASP A 68 3.81 15.84 -7.25
N MET A 69 3.63 14.51 -7.29
CA MET A 69 2.58 13.82 -6.56
C MET A 69 3.07 12.50 -5.97
N VAL A 70 2.58 12.18 -4.78
CA VAL A 70 2.84 10.90 -4.11
C VAL A 70 1.53 10.18 -3.83
N VAL A 71 1.47 8.89 -4.13
CA VAL A 71 0.31 8.03 -3.82
C VAL A 71 0.76 6.93 -2.86
N VAL A 72 0.09 6.77 -1.72
CA VAL A 72 0.47 5.82 -0.68
C VAL A 72 -0.66 4.81 -0.49
N LEU A 73 -0.41 3.55 -0.86
CA LEU A 73 -1.38 2.45 -0.82
C LEU A 73 -1.62 1.89 0.59
N ASP A 74 -0.71 2.16 1.53
CA ASP A 74 -0.68 1.58 2.86
C ASP A 74 -0.70 2.68 3.94
N PRO A 75 -1.64 2.64 4.90
CA PRO A 75 -1.79 3.70 5.91
C PRO A 75 -0.59 3.85 6.84
N LEU A 76 0.18 2.78 7.06
CA LEU A 76 1.24 2.73 8.07
C LEU A 76 2.64 2.88 7.48
N LEU A 77 2.77 2.89 6.15
CA LEU A 77 4.06 2.91 5.47
C LEU A 77 4.89 4.17 5.77
N ASN A 78 4.24 5.29 6.06
CA ASN A 78 4.90 6.54 6.48
C ASN A 78 5.62 6.42 7.84
N ARG A 79 5.36 5.37 8.64
CA ARG A 79 6.11 5.09 9.88
C ARG A 79 7.45 4.39 9.59
N SER A 80 7.56 3.73 8.44
CA SER A 80 8.70 2.90 8.03
C SER A 80 9.69 3.64 7.13
N VAL A 81 9.15 4.44 6.20
CA VAL A 81 9.87 5.07 5.09
C VAL A 81 9.34 6.49 4.95
N ASP A 82 10.22 7.46 4.68
CA ASP A 82 9.78 8.80 4.32
C ASP A 82 9.20 8.75 2.90
N VAL A 83 7.87 8.60 2.81
CA VAL A 83 7.16 8.54 1.53
C VAL A 83 7.14 9.89 0.82
N THR A 84 7.44 10.97 1.52
CA THR A 84 7.41 12.37 1.04
C THR A 84 8.78 12.90 0.64
N ASP A 85 9.84 12.10 0.75
CA ASP A 85 11.21 12.52 0.42
C ASP A 85 11.33 13.04 -1.03
N GLY A 86 11.82 14.27 -1.19
CA GLY A 86 11.92 14.94 -2.50
C GLY A 86 10.60 15.48 -3.09
N LEU A 87 9.45 15.35 -2.42
CA LEU A 87 8.19 15.91 -2.91
C LEU A 87 8.31 17.45 -3.08
N LYS A 88 7.97 17.94 -4.27
CA LYS A 88 8.02 19.37 -4.59
C LYS A 88 7.09 20.19 -3.69
N LYS A 89 7.46 21.45 -3.46
CA LYS A 89 6.62 22.42 -2.75
C LYS A 89 5.28 22.61 -3.46
N GLY A 90 4.20 22.59 -2.69
CA GLY A 90 2.83 22.62 -3.18
C GLY A 90 2.36 21.31 -3.83
N GLY A 91 3.16 20.25 -3.75
CA GLY A 91 2.81 18.93 -4.27
C GLY A 91 1.59 18.31 -3.59
N LEU A 92 1.17 17.14 -4.06
CA LEU A 92 -0.01 16.46 -3.56
C LEU A 92 0.30 15.03 -3.11
N VAL A 93 -0.15 14.68 -1.91
CA VAL A 93 -0.11 13.32 -1.39
C VAL A 93 -1.53 12.76 -1.34
N ILE A 94 -1.76 11.60 -1.97
CA ILE A 94 -3.00 10.83 -1.85
C ILE A 94 -2.67 9.58 -1.04
N VAL A 95 -3.26 9.43 0.15
CA VAL A 95 -2.94 8.34 1.07
C VAL A 95 -4.17 7.53 1.43
N ASN A 96 -4.03 6.21 1.40
CA ASN A 96 -4.98 5.28 2.00
C ASN A 96 -4.92 5.43 3.52
N HIS A 97 -5.90 6.06 4.14
CA HIS A 97 -5.97 6.26 5.59
C HIS A 97 -7.43 6.37 6.05
N PRO A 98 -7.83 5.72 7.16
CA PRO A 98 -9.19 5.78 7.68
C PRO A 98 -9.55 7.11 8.37
N GLY A 99 -8.55 7.83 8.90
CA GLY A 99 -8.71 9.11 9.58
C GLY A 99 -8.54 10.34 8.67
N ALA A 100 -8.58 11.52 9.26
CA ALA A 100 -8.39 12.78 8.55
C ALA A 100 -6.93 12.99 8.14
N ALA A 101 -6.67 13.96 7.24
CA ALA A 101 -5.33 14.27 6.75
C ALA A 101 -4.31 14.54 7.87
N LYS A 102 -4.73 15.22 8.95
CA LYS A 102 -3.91 15.50 10.14
C LYS A 102 -3.48 14.25 10.91
N ASP A 103 -4.23 13.15 10.78
CA ASP A 103 -3.98 11.90 11.52
C ASP A 103 -3.00 10.98 10.78
N THR A 104 -2.62 11.32 9.54
CA THR A 104 -1.73 10.50 8.69
C THR A 104 -0.26 10.54 9.12
N GLY A 105 0.11 11.52 9.95
CA GLY A 105 1.51 11.79 10.30
C GLY A 105 2.34 12.36 9.14
N LEU A 106 1.70 12.80 8.05
CA LEU A 106 2.34 13.51 6.95
C LEU A 106 2.30 15.01 7.23
N ALA A 107 3.46 15.66 7.16
CA ALA A 107 3.57 17.10 7.35
C ALA A 107 4.67 17.69 6.46
N GLY A 108 4.40 18.87 5.91
CA GLY A 108 5.30 19.59 5.01
C GLY A 108 4.55 20.53 4.07
N ASP A 109 5.29 21.23 3.21
CA ASP A 109 4.74 22.21 2.26
C ASP A 109 4.03 21.53 1.07
N PHE A 110 3.01 20.72 1.34
CA PHE A 110 2.23 19.99 0.35
C PHE A 110 0.80 19.75 0.85
N LYS A 111 -0.08 19.33 -0.06
CA LYS A 111 -1.46 18.99 0.26
C LYS A 111 -1.63 17.49 0.47
N VAL A 112 -2.59 17.09 1.29
CA VAL A 112 -2.90 15.68 1.59
C VAL A 112 -4.39 15.42 1.35
N ALA A 113 -4.69 14.40 0.56
CA ALA A 113 -6.01 13.82 0.38
C ALA A 113 -6.04 12.40 0.95
N THR A 114 -7.15 12.03 1.60
CA THR A 114 -7.32 10.75 2.30
C THR A 114 -8.51 9.97 1.79
N VAL A 115 -8.41 8.64 1.83
CA VAL A 115 -9.51 7.69 1.57
C VAL A 115 -9.26 6.40 2.33
N ASP A 116 -10.29 5.75 2.90
CA ASP A 116 -10.15 4.40 3.48
C ASP A 116 -10.24 3.33 2.37
N ALA A 117 -9.24 3.30 1.50
CA ALA A 117 -9.17 2.32 0.41
C ALA A 117 -9.08 0.88 0.94
N THR A 118 -8.55 0.68 2.15
CA THR A 118 -8.51 -0.64 2.80
C THR A 118 -9.91 -1.17 3.07
N LYS A 119 -10.77 -0.34 3.70
CA LYS A 119 -12.17 -0.72 3.96
C LYS A 119 -12.92 -0.99 2.66
N ILE A 120 -12.80 -0.11 1.67
CA ILE A 120 -13.45 -0.28 0.36
C ILE A 120 -13.01 -1.58 -0.32
N ALA A 121 -11.70 -1.89 -0.30
CA ALA A 121 -11.19 -3.12 -0.88
C ALA A 121 -11.68 -4.37 -0.14
N LEU A 122 -11.77 -4.34 1.20
CA LEU A 122 -12.32 -5.43 1.98
C LEU A 122 -13.82 -5.64 1.68
N ASP A 123 -14.60 -4.56 1.62
CA ASP A 123 -16.05 -4.63 1.42
C ASP A 123 -16.43 -5.09 -0.01
N VAL A 124 -15.64 -4.73 -1.03
CA VAL A 124 -15.97 -4.98 -2.44
C VAL A 124 -15.19 -6.15 -3.03
N ILE A 125 -13.89 -6.24 -2.75
CA ILE A 125 -12.98 -7.23 -3.34
C ILE A 125 -12.79 -8.42 -2.38
N GLY A 126 -13.07 -8.25 -1.08
CA GLY A 126 -12.85 -9.26 -0.04
C GLY A 126 -11.37 -9.42 0.36
N ARG A 127 -10.48 -8.57 -0.17
CA ARG A 127 -9.03 -8.61 0.09
C ARG A 127 -8.49 -7.19 0.21
N PRO A 128 -7.45 -6.95 1.03
CA PRO A 128 -6.86 -5.62 1.22
C PRO A 128 -5.94 -5.23 0.06
N ILE A 129 -6.43 -5.31 -1.18
CA ILE A 129 -5.73 -4.90 -2.40
C ILE A 129 -6.28 -3.54 -2.82
N THR A 130 -5.54 -2.47 -2.52
CA THR A 130 -6.03 -1.09 -2.56
C THR A 130 -5.72 -0.35 -3.85
N ASN A 131 -5.01 -0.98 -4.78
CA ASN A 131 -4.48 -0.36 -6.00
C ASN A 131 -5.53 0.30 -6.91
N THR A 132 -6.69 -0.32 -7.14
CA THR A 132 -7.74 0.24 -8.02
C THR A 132 -8.62 1.25 -7.30
N ALA A 133 -8.89 1.02 -6.01
CA ALA A 133 -9.56 1.99 -5.16
C ALA A 133 -8.77 3.31 -5.08
N ILE A 134 -7.47 3.26 -4.79
CA ILE A 134 -6.67 4.49 -4.66
C ILE A 134 -6.55 5.27 -5.98
N LEU A 135 -6.71 4.63 -7.14
CA LEU A 135 -6.76 5.33 -8.44
C LEU A 135 -8.03 6.16 -8.62
N GLY A 136 -9.16 5.70 -8.06
CA GLY A 136 -10.38 6.51 -8.00
C GLY A 136 -10.17 7.77 -7.17
N ALA A 137 -9.49 7.63 -6.03
CA ALA A 137 -9.10 8.77 -5.19
C ALA A 137 -8.15 9.73 -5.91
N PHE A 138 -7.17 9.18 -6.64
CA PHE A 138 -6.24 9.95 -7.46
C PHE A 138 -6.98 10.80 -8.50
N ALA A 139 -7.93 10.22 -9.24
CA ALA A 139 -8.71 10.96 -10.24
C ALA A 139 -9.49 12.13 -9.62
N LYS A 140 -10.16 11.93 -8.47
CA LYS A 140 -10.88 13.02 -7.80
C LYS A 140 -9.96 14.11 -7.26
N ALA A 141 -8.85 13.72 -6.63
CA ALA A 141 -7.95 14.66 -5.97
C ALA A 141 -7.14 15.50 -6.97
N THR A 142 -6.83 14.95 -8.15
CA THR A 142 -5.96 15.60 -9.15
C THR A 142 -6.73 16.22 -10.31
N GLY A 143 -7.84 15.62 -10.73
CA GLY A 143 -8.47 15.93 -12.02
C GLY A 143 -7.60 15.62 -13.25
N LEU A 144 -6.47 14.92 -13.07
CA LEU A 144 -5.50 14.65 -14.15
C LEU A 144 -5.98 13.59 -15.15
N VAL A 145 -6.90 12.73 -14.72
CA VAL A 145 -7.43 11.61 -15.50
C VAL A 145 -8.91 11.43 -15.19
N LYS A 146 -9.69 11.08 -16.20
CA LYS A 146 -11.12 10.80 -16.05
C LYS A 146 -11.35 9.40 -15.47
N LEU A 147 -12.43 9.26 -14.72
CA LEU A 147 -12.81 7.99 -14.10
C LEU A 147 -13.15 6.93 -15.17
N GLU A 148 -13.70 7.37 -16.29
CA GLU A 148 -14.04 6.51 -17.44
C GLU A 148 -12.77 5.94 -18.09
N SER A 149 -11.73 6.76 -18.28
CA SER A 149 -10.45 6.32 -18.84
C SER A 149 -9.76 5.32 -17.93
N LEU A 150 -9.82 5.52 -16.61
CA LEU A 150 -9.32 4.56 -15.63
C LEU A 150 -10.09 3.24 -15.68
N ALA A 151 -11.43 3.30 -15.77
CA ALA A 151 -12.26 2.10 -15.88
C ALA A 151 -11.98 1.32 -17.18
N GLU A 152 -11.67 2.01 -18.27
CA GLU A 152 -11.26 1.37 -19.53
C GLU A 152 -9.88 0.72 -19.42
N ALA A 153 -8.89 1.41 -18.84
CA ALA A 153 -7.56 0.87 -18.60
C ALA A 153 -7.57 -0.35 -17.67
N VAL A 154 -8.49 -0.42 -16.70
CA VAL A 154 -8.67 -1.62 -15.87
C VAL A 154 -9.00 -2.85 -16.72
N LYS A 155 -9.75 -2.69 -17.82
CA LYS A 155 -10.12 -3.82 -18.69
C LYS A 155 -8.93 -4.38 -19.47
N SER A 156 -7.95 -3.55 -19.82
CA SER A 156 -6.75 -3.99 -20.53
C SER A 156 -5.69 -4.59 -19.60
N GLU A 157 -5.62 -4.14 -18.35
CA GLU A 157 -4.57 -4.53 -17.41
C GLU A 157 -4.96 -5.70 -16.48
N LEU A 158 -6.26 -5.94 -16.27
CA LEU A 158 -6.75 -6.98 -15.35
C LEU A 158 -7.52 -8.10 -16.07
N PRO A 159 -7.48 -9.33 -15.53
CA PRO A 159 -8.33 -10.43 -16.00
C PRO A 159 -9.82 -10.08 -15.92
N ALA A 160 -10.60 -10.51 -16.91
CA ALA A 160 -12.03 -10.19 -17.05
C ALA A 160 -12.86 -10.42 -15.77
N ARG A 161 -12.56 -11.49 -15.03
CA ARG A 161 -13.23 -11.83 -13.76
C ARG A 161 -13.11 -10.73 -12.69
N LEU A 162 -12.01 -9.99 -12.67
CA LEU A 162 -11.71 -9.00 -11.64
C LEU A 162 -12.20 -7.59 -11.99
N ILE A 163 -12.56 -7.33 -13.25
CA ILE A 163 -12.94 -6.00 -13.72
C ILE A 163 -14.12 -5.42 -12.93
N PRO A 164 -15.26 -6.12 -12.75
CA PRO A 164 -16.46 -5.49 -12.18
C PRO A 164 -16.24 -4.99 -10.75
N THR A 165 -15.62 -5.82 -9.90
CA THR A 165 -15.35 -5.47 -8.49
C THR A 165 -14.30 -4.38 -8.36
N ASN A 166 -13.28 -4.37 -9.22
CA ASN A 166 -12.25 -3.33 -9.20
C ASN A 166 -12.77 -1.97 -9.68
N VAL A 167 -13.64 -1.95 -10.70
CA VAL A 167 -14.30 -0.73 -11.17
C VAL A 167 -15.26 -0.18 -10.10
N ASP A 168 -16.02 -1.05 -9.41
CA ASP A 168 -16.88 -0.64 -8.30
C ASP A 168 -16.07 -0.03 -7.13
N ALA A 169 -14.99 -0.69 -6.72
CA ALA A 169 -14.09 -0.19 -5.68
C ALA A 169 -13.49 1.17 -6.05
N MET A 170 -13.09 1.35 -7.32
CA MET A 170 -12.59 2.62 -7.85
C MET A 170 -13.63 3.74 -7.76
N LYS A 171 -14.87 3.50 -8.17
CA LYS A 171 -15.96 4.49 -8.10
C LYS A 171 -16.28 4.90 -6.67
N LYS A 172 -16.41 3.93 -5.76
CA LYS A 172 -16.63 4.19 -4.33
C LYS A 172 -15.51 5.01 -3.71
N ALA A 173 -14.27 4.72 -4.07
CA ALA A 173 -13.13 5.48 -3.59
C ALA A 173 -13.09 6.90 -4.17
N TYR A 174 -13.44 7.08 -5.44
CA TYR A 174 -13.62 8.41 -6.03
C TYR A 174 -14.62 9.21 -5.19
N GLU A 175 -15.83 8.70 -4.95
CA GLU A 175 -16.84 9.42 -4.17
C GLU A 175 -16.39 9.72 -2.72
N ALA A 176 -15.78 8.74 -2.05
CA ALA A 176 -15.38 8.84 -0.64
C ALA A 176 -14.13 9.69 -0.38
N THR A 177 -13.36 10.05 -1.41
CA THR A 177 -12.09 10.77 -1.22
C THR A 177 -12.33 12.20 -0.75
N ASN A 178 -11.60 12.58 0.30
CA ASN A 178 -11.62 13.93 0.85
C ASN A 178 -10.88 14.91 -0.06
N ALA A 179 -11.32 16.18 -0.05
CA ALA A 179 -10.59 17.25 -0.74
C ALA A 179 -9.16 17.40 -0.17
N PRO A 180 -8.16 17.73 -1.00
CA PRO A 180 -6.81 17.98 -0.52
C PRO A 180 -6.75 19.13 0.48
N VAL A 181 -6.09 18.91 1.63
CA VAL A 181 -5.88 19.90 2.69
C VAL A 181 -4.38 20.18 2.85
N ASP A 182 -4.01 21.42 3.16
CA ASP A 182 -2.62 21.81 3.42
C ASP A 182 -2.07 21.13 4.68
N ALA A 183 -0.88 20.52 4.57
CA ALA A 183 -0.22 19.78 5.63
C ALA A 183 0.96 20.53 6.30
N SER A 184 1.20 21.80 5.95
CA SER A 184 2.31 22.59 6.48
C SER A 184 2.25 22.80 8.00
N GLY A 185 1.06 22.72 8.60
CA GLY A 185 0.84 22.81 10.05
C GLY A 185 0.70 21.47 10.79
N PHE A 186 0.88 20.33 10.12
CA PHE A 186 0.67 19.02 10.75
C PHE A 186 1.90 18.52 11.51
N LYS A 187 1.68 17.53 12.39
CA LYS A 187 2.76 16.85 13.11
C LYS A 187 3.28 15.69 12.26
N LYS A 188 4.57 15.71 11.90
CA LYS A 188 5.21 14.60 11.21
C LYS A 188 5.33 13.39 12.15
N ALA A 189 5.00 12.19 11.66
CA ALA A 189 5.25 10.95 12.38
C ALA A 189 6.76 10.71 12.52
N GLU A 190 7.18 10.20 13.67
CA GLU A 190 8.56 9.77 13.87
C GLU A 190 8.82 8.47 13.11
N ILE A 191 9.81 8.49 12.22
CA ILE A 191 10.25 7.29 11.51
C ILE A 191 11.18 6.52 12.43
N VAL A 192 10.68 5.44 13.02
CA VAL A 192 11.48 4.61 13.92
C VAL A 192 12.30 3.61 13.09
N LYS A 193 13.50 4.00 12.66
CA LYS A 193 14.47 3.06 12.08
C LYS A 193 15.03 2.15 13.17
N LYS A 194 14.35 1.02 13.42
CA LYS A 194 14.90 -0.08 14.24
C LYS A 194 16.06 -0.75 13.49
N THR A 195 17.26 -0.20 13.62
CA THR A 195 18.49 -0.81 13.11
C THR A 195 19.02 -1.80 14.15
N SER A 196 19.30 -3.02 13.72
CA SER A 196 19.99 -4.00 14.55
C SER A 196 21.48 -3.93 14.30
N THR A 197 22.28 -3.95 15.36
CA THR A 197 23.74 -4.00 15.32
C THR A 197 24.27 -5.42 15.07
N GLN A 198 23.39 -6.42 14.97
CA GLN A 198 23.73 -7.81 14.69
C GLN A 198 23.72 -8.10 13.18
N PRO A 199 24.49 -9.09 12.71
CA PRO A 199 24.47 -9.51 11.30
C PRO A 199 23.04 -9.75 10.83
N MET A 200 22.72 -9.29 9.60
CA MET A 200 21.39 -9.41 9.00
C MET A 200 21.01 -10.88 8.73
N ILE A 201 20.57 -11.56 9.79
CA ILE A 201 19.68 -12.70 9.70
C ILE A 201 18.24 -12.19 9.69
N SER A 202 17.32 -12.88 9.03
CA SER A 202 15.88 -12.49 8.94
C SER A 202 15.24 -12.18 10.31
N TYR A 203 15.83 -12.69 11.40
CA TYR A 203 15.40 -12.52 12.78
C TYR A 203 15.91 -11.25 13.47
N SER A 204 16.82 -10.49 12.85
CA SER A 204 17.44 -9.31 13.46
C SER A 204 16.69 -8.01 13.16
N ARG A 205 15.80 -7.98 12.17
CA ARG A 205 15.09 -6.78 11.75
C ARG A 205 13.64 -6.81 12.24
N ASN A 206 13.27 -5.82 13.03
CA ASN A 206 11.88 -5.59 13.39
C ASN A 206 11.10 -5.15 12.14
N VAL A 207 9.98 -5.82 11.86
CA VAL A 207 9.07 -5.57 10.72
C VAL A 207 7.64 -5.36 11.19
N SER A 208 7.46 -4.98 12.46
CA SER A 208 6.15 -4.83 13.09
C SER A 208 5.25 -3.81 12.38
N ASP A 209 5.87 -2.80 11.80
CA ASP A 209 5.29 -1.72 11.02
C ASP A 209 4.68 -2.20 9.68
N TRP A 210 4.89 -3.46 9.28
CA TRP A 210 4.40 -3.97 7.99
C TRP A 210 2.97 -4.48 7.99
N ARG A 211 2.37 -4.61 9.18
CA ARG A 211 1.04 -5.19 9.33
C ARG A 211 -0.06 -4.17 9.13
N VAL A 212 -0.93 -4.40 8.14
CA VAL A 212 -2.29 -3.82 8.11
C VAL A 212 -3.28 -4.76 8.80
N ILE A 213 -2.99 -6.05 8.77
CA ILE A 213 -3.72 -7.12 9.44
C ILE A 213 -2.74 -7.97 10.25
N ARG A 214 -3.16 -8.45 11.42
CA ARG A 214 -2.37 -9.29 12.32
C ARG A 214 -3.06 -10.64 12.55
N PRO A 215 -2.32 -11.74 12.68
CA PRO A 215 -2.88 -12.99 13.13
C PRO A 215 -3.14 -12.94 14.64
N VAL A 216 -4.28 -13.47 15.08
CA VAL A 216 -4.66 -13.65 16.48
C VAL A 216 -4.96 -15.13 16.70
N VAL A 217 -4.29 -15.73 17.68
CA VAL A 217 -4.40 -17.16 17.98
C VAL A 217 -5.44 -17.40 19.05
N ASP A 218 -6.47 -18.17 18.73
CA ASP A 218 -7.37 -18.81 19.69
C ASP A 218 -6.65 -19.99 20.35
N LYS A 219 -6.14 -19.75 21.56
CA LYS A 219 -5.38 -20.75 22.33
C LYS A 219 -6.24 -21.95 22.74
N ALA A 220 -7.56 -21.81 22.84
CA ALA A 220 -8.46 -22.92 23.16
C ALA A 220 -8.56 -23.90 21.97
N LYS A 221 -8.64 -23.38 20.74
CA LYS A 221 -8.72 -24.20 19.51
C LYS A 221 -7.37 -24.74 19.04
N CYS A 222 -6.28 -24.05 19.33
CA CYS A 222 -4.95 -24.45 18.85
C CYS A 222 -4.55 -25.83 19.39
N VAL A 223 -4.27 -26.79 18.51
CA VAL A 223 -3.88 -28.17 18.87
C VAL A 223 -2.37 -28.40 18.94
N GLY A 224 -1.56 -27.36 18.78
CA GLY A 224 -0.09 -27.49 18.86
C GLY A 224 0.58 -28.24 17.71
N CYS A 225 -0.09 -28.40 16.57
CA CYS A 225 0.43 -29.20 15.43
C CYS A 225 1.65 -28.61 14.71
N LYS A 226 2.12 -27.42 15.12
CA LYS A 226 3.33 -26.74 14.61
C LYS A 226 3.31 -26.33 13.13
N ARG A 227 2.21 -26.57 12.40
CA ARG A 227 2.14 -26.23 10.97
C ARG A 227 2.34 -24.74 10.70
N CYS A 228 1.64 -23.87 11.41
CA CYS A 228 1.82 -22.42 11.28
C CYS A 228 3.25 -21.96 11.58
N TRP A 229 3.96 -22.65 12.49
CA TRP A 229 5.37 -22.41 12.78
C TRP A 229 6.27 -22.76 11.58
N VAL A 230 6.10 -23.95 11.01
CA VAL A 230 6.89 -24.42 9.83
C VAL A 230 6.70 -23.51 8.62
N TYR A 231 5.47 -23.06 8.34
CA TYR A 231 5.15 -22.28 7.15
C TYR A 231 5.35 -20.77 7.33
N CYS A 232 5.72 -20.28 8.53
CA CYS A 232 5.93 -18.86 8.75
C CYS A 232 7.21 -18.39 8.03
N PRO A 233 7.12 -17.54 6.98
CA PRO A 233 8.30 -17.15 6.21
C PRO A 233 9.22 -16.17 6.96
N GLU A 234 8.73 -15.60 8.06
CA GLU A 234 9.46 -14.64 8.90
C GLU A 234 9.98 -15.28 10.20
N THR A 235 9.70 -16.57 10.42
CA THR A 235 10.04 -17.27 11.68
C THR A 235 9.47 -16.54 12.92
N ALA A 236 8.33 -15.86 12.74
CA ALA A 236 7.69 -15.00 13.75
C ALA A 236 6.78 -15.77 14.71
N ILE A 237 6.72 -17.10 14.60
CA ILE A 237 5.88 -17.95 15.46
C ILE A 237 6.82 -18.79 16.33
N SER A 238 6.40 -19.04 17.56
CA SER A 238 7.02 -20.02 18.47
C SER A 238 5.92 -20.88 19.11
N LEU A 239 6.31 -21.88 19.90
CA LEU A 239 5.38 -22.70 20.66
C LEU A 239 5.67 -22.52 22.14
N VAL A 240 4.69 -22.01 22.86
CA VAL A 240 4.70 -21.84 24.32
C VAL A 240 3.53 -22.67 24.86
N ASP A 241 3.79 -23.56 25.81
CA ASP A 241 2.80 -24.50 26.37
C ASP A 241 2.03 -25.29 25.30
N ASN A 242 2.75 -25.74 24.26
CA ASN A 242 2.20 -26.44 23.10
C ASN A 242 1.14 -25.64 22.32
N LYS A 243 1.14 -24.31 22.43
CA LYS A 243 0.26 -23.40 21.67
C LYS A 243 1.08 -22.43 20.84
N ALA A 244 0.58 -22.10 19.64
CA ALA A 244 1.23 -21.12 18.78
C ALA A 244 1.25 -19.74 19.45
N GLU A 245 2.41 -19.09 19.43
CA GLU A 245 2.61 -17.74 19.92
C GLU A 245 3.30 -16.89 18.87
N ILE A 246 2.76 -15.70 18.61
CA ILE A 246 3.24 -14.81 17.56
C ILE A 246 4.12 -13.75 18.19
N ASN A 247 5.36 -13.66 17.74
CA ASN A 247 6.20 -12.52 17.99
C ASN A 247 5.84 -11.40 17.00
N TYR A 248 5.13 -10.39 17.49
CA TYR A 248 4.71 -9.24 16.67
C TYR A 248 5.84 -8.28 16.31
N ASP A 249 7.05 -8.43 16.83
CA ASP A 249 8.19 -7.67 16.30
C ASP A 249 8.63 -8.15 14.91
N TYR A 250 8.35 -9.42 14.60
CA TYR A 250 8.79 -10.06 13.36
C TYR A 250 7.62 -10.48 12.45
N CYS A 251 6.39 -10.47 12.97
CA CYS A 251 5.23 -10.81 12.17
C CYS A 251 4.92 -9.68 11.17
N LYS A 252 4.91 -9.95 9.86
CA LYS A 252 4.47 -8.97 8.87
C LYS A 252 2.99 -9.06 8.46
N GLY A 253 2.22 -9.96 9.10
CA GLY A 253 0.78 -10.04 8.84
C GLY A 253 0.39 -10.66 7.50
N CYS A 254 1.23 -11.53 6.92
CA CYS A 254 1.02 -12.08 5.57
C CYS A 254 -0.16 -13.07 5.43
N GLY A 255 -0.73 -13.55 6.54
CA GLY A 255 -1.87 -14.47 6.56
C GLY A 255 -1.55 -15.96 6.35
N ILE A 256 -0.31 -16.33 5.96
CA ILE A 256 0.05 -17.73 5.66
C ILE A 256 -0.27 -18.66 6.84
N CYS A 257 0.05 -18.25 8.06
CA CYS A 257 -0.26 -19.03 9.26
C CYS A 257 -1.76 -19.29 9.46
N SER A 258 -2.62 -18.36 9.02
CA SER A 258 -4.07 -18.48 9.09
C SER A 258 -4.57 -19.49 8.06
N GLU A 259 -4.09 -19.39 6.82
CA GLU A 259 -4.43 -20.30 5.72
C GLU A 259 -3.97 -21.74 6.01
N GLU A 260 -2.78 -21.90 6.59
CA GLU A 260 -2.20 -23.20 6.90
C GLU A 260 -2.73 -23.81 8.21
N CYS A 261 -3.60 -23.13 8.95
CA CYS A 261 -4.10 -23.63 10.23
C CYS A 261 -5.18 -24.70 10.02
N LEU A 262 -4.83 -25.98 10.24
CA LEU A 262 -5.73 -27.14 10.08
C LEU A 262 -7.04 -27.07 10.89
N VAL A 263 -7.01 -26.35 12.01
CA VAL A 263 -8.15 -26.22 12.94
C VAL A 263 -8.72 -24.80 12.97
N HIS A 264 -8.30 -23.94 12.05
CA HIS A 264 -8.73 -22.53 11.94
C HIS A 264 -8.66 -21.77 13.28
N ALA A 265 -7.63 -22.05 14.09
CA ALA A 265 -7.38 -21.40 15.37
C ALA A 265 -6.70 -20.03 15.23
N ILE A 266 -6.34 -19.60 14.01
CA ILE A 266 -5.71 -18.31 13.76
C ILE A 266 -6.65 -17.50 12.89
N LYS A 267 -7.01 -16.31 13.35
CA LYS A 267 -7.82 -15.34 12.58
C LYS A 267 -6.99 -14.12 12.24
N MET A 268 -7.23 -13.53 11.08
CA MET A 268 -6.62 -12.25 10.70
C MET A 268 -7.53 -11.11 11.12
N GLU A 269 -6.99 -10.16 11.88
CA GLU A 269 -7.69 -8.98 12.39
C GLU A 269 -6.96 -7.70 11.95
N ARG A 270 -7.65 -6.56 11.85
CA ARG A 270 -7.02 -5.28 11.48
C ARG A 270 -6.04 -4.85 12.56
N GLU A 271 -4.85 -4.40 12.17
CA GLU A 271 -3.90 -3.78 13.11
C GLU A 271 -4.45 -2.45 13.60
N GLU A 272 -4.30 -2.19 14.89
CA GLU A 272 -4.70 -0.91 15.48
C GLU A 272 -3.71 0.18 15.04
N VAL A 273 -4.25 1.30 14.55
CA VAL A 273 -3.48 2.43 14.00
C VAL A 273 -3.04 3.37 15.10
#